data_AF-A0A1G1L6F8-F1
#
_entry.id   AF-A0A1G1L6F8-F1
#
_cell.length_a   1.000
_cell.length_b   1.000
_cell.length_c   1.000
_cell.angle_alpha   90.00
_cell.angle_beta   90.00
_cell.angle_gamma   90.00
#
_symmetry.space_group_name_H-M   'P 1'
#
loop_
_entity.id
_entity.type
_entity.pdbx_description
1 polymer ?
#
loop_
_entity_poly.entity_id
_entity_poly.type
_entity_poly.pdbx_seq_one_letter_code
_entity_poly.pdbx_strand_id
1 'polypeptide(L)' 'MEVTALKLGIVKTGIRNWRLAQLIGISEQELSNYATGRRRCPADLRHKIAKVLDVSVDELFPAGFDEEAERLRKHGDVW' A
#
# COMPACT_ATOMS: atom_id res chain seq x y z
N MET A 1 -9.49 -8.16 10.04
CA MET A 1 -8.52 -7.76 9.01
C MET A 1 -8.83 -6.35 8.58
N GLU A 2 -8.12 -5.34 9.09
CA GLU A 2 -8.21 -4.00 8.52
C GLU A 2 -7.59 -4.00 7.13
N VAL A 3 -8.38 -3.57 6.14
CA VAL A 3 -7.93 -3.44 4.76
C VAL A 3 -7.38 -2.03 4.61
N THR A 4 -6.09 -1.89 4.30
CA THR A 4 -5.49 -0.55 4.11
C THR A 4 -6.13 0.18 2.94
N ALA A 5 -6.10 1.52 2.96
CA ALA A 5 -6.56 2.36 1.86
C ALA A 5 -5.85 2.01 0.53
N LEU A 6 -4.55 1.69 0.58
CA LEU A 6 -3.80 1.18 -0.58
C LEU A 6 -4.41 -0.10 -1.15
N LYS A 7 -4.72 -1.10 -0.31
CA LYS A 7 -5.31 -2.37 -0.76
C LYS A 7 -6.70 -2.15 -1.36
N LEU A 8 -7.51 -1.27 -0.78
CA LEU A 8 -8.83 -0.90 -1.33
C LEU A 8 -8.68 -0.18 -2.68
N GLY A 9 -7.74 0.77 -2.80
CA GLY A 9 -7.46 1.48 -4.04
C GLY A 9 -7.10 0.54 -5.17
N ILE A 10 -6.20 -0.41 -4.92
CA ILE A 10 -5.80 -1.42 -5.91
C ILE A 10 -7.03 -2.23 -6.39
N VAL A 11 -7.85 -2.72 -5.46
CA VAL A 11 -9.05 -3.51 -5.80
C VAL A 11 -10.04 -2.70 -6.64
N LYS A 12 -10.26 -1.41 -6.30
CA LYS A 12 -11.17 -0.53 -7.05
C LYS A 12 -10.74 -0.33 -8.51
N THR A 13 -9.44 -0.26 -8.77
CA THR A 13 -8.92 -0.10 -10.16
C THR A 13 -9.02 -1.38 -11.01
N GLY A 14 -9.27 -2.54 -10.39
CA GLY A 14 -9.26 -3.84 -11.09
C GLY A 14 -7.88 -4.30 -11.57
N ILE A 15 -6.81 -3.54 -11.28
CA ILE A 15 -5.45 -3.93 -11.62
C ILE A 15 -5.01 -5.11 -10.76
N ARG A 16 -4.33 -6.08 -11.37
CA ARG A 16 -3.72 -7.18 -10.61
C ARG A 16 -2.43 -6.71 -9.93
N ASN A 17 -2.16 -7.21 -8.72
CA ASN A 17 -0.97 -6.86 -7.94
C ASN A 17 0.34 -7.04 -8.74
N TRP A 18 0.50 -8.16 -9.45
CA TRP A 18 1.65 -8.40 -10.32
C TRP A 18 1.86 -7.33 -11.38
N ARG A 19 0.76 -6.83 -11.94
CA ARG A 19 0.83 -5.81 -12.99
C ARG A 19 1.21 -4.46 -12.41
N LEU A 20 0.62 -4.09 -11.27
CA LEU A 20 0.99 -2.86 -10.56
C LEU A 20 2.45 -2.89 -10.12
N ALA A 21 2.91 -4.00 -9.54
CA ALA A 21 4.29 -4.19 -9.10
C ALA A 21 5.29 -4.03 -10.26
N GLN A 22 4.99 -4.61 -11.43
CA GLN A 22 5.77 -4.41 -12.65
C GLN A 22 5.81 -2.94 -13.10
N LEU A 23 4.68 -2.24 -13.08
CA LEU A 23 4.59 -0.85 -13.54
C LEU A 23 5.39 0.12 -12.67
N ILE A 24 5.51 -0.16 -11.37
CA ILE A 24 6.27 0.68 -10.42
C ILE A 24 7.69 0.16 -10.17
N GLY A 25 8.06 -0.99 -10.73
CA GLY A 25 9.40 -1.56 -10.69
C GLY A 25 9.78 -2.21 -9.35
N ILE A 26 8.83 -2.87 -8.67
CA ILE A 26 9.07 -3.61 -7.42
C ILE A 26 8.55 -5.04 -7.51
N SER A 27 8.87 -5.87 -6.52
CA SER A 27 8.28 -7.21 -6.42
C SER A 27 6.83 -7.18 -5.90
N GLU A 28 6.04 -8.19 -6.27
CA GLU A 28 4.69 -8.38 -5.71
C GLU A 28 4.70 -8.53 -4.19
N GLN A 29 5.73 -9.18 -3.65
CA GLN A 29 5.89 -9.35 -2.22
C GLN A 29 6.11 -8.01 -1.53
N GLU A 30 6.91 -7.10 -2.10
CA GLU A 30 7.07 -5.75 -1.59
C GLU A 30 5.77 -4.96 -1.65
N LEU A 31 5.05 -5.01 -2.78
CA LEU A 31 3.73 -4.38 -2.90
C LEU A 31 2.76 -4.91 -1.84
N SER A 32 2.76 -6.22 -1.60
CA SER A 32 1.93 -6.87 -0.58
C SER A 32 2.30 -6.41 0.83
N ASN A 33 3.60 -6.29 1.13
CA ASN A 33 4.07 -5.78 2.42
C ASN A 33 3.61 -4.33 2.67
N TYR A 34 3.56 -3.50 1.63
CA TYR A 34 3.03 -2.14 1.73
C TYR A 34 1.50 -2.14 1.89
N ALA A 35 0.79 -2.91 1.08
CA ALA A 35 -0.67 -3.00 1.10
C ALA A 35 -1.23 -3.65 2.37
N THR A 36 -0.42 -4.39 3.11
CA THR A 36 -0.80 -5.01 4.40
C THR A 36 -0.27 -4.24 5.61
N GLY A 37 0.44 -3.13 5.40
CA GLY A 37 1.02 -2.35 6.50
C GLY A 37 2.25 -2.99 7.17
N ARG A 38 2.69 -4.17 6.70
CA ARG A 38 3.89 -4.86 7.23
C ARG A 38 5.18 -4.06 7.02
N ARG A 39 5.23 -3.23 5.98
CA ARG A 39 6.36 -2.35 5.70
C ARG A 39 5.86 -0.95 5.36
N ARG A 40 6.57 0.07 5.83
CA ARG A 40 6.35 1.46 5.41
C ARG A 40 6.67 1.62 3.92
N CYS A 41 5.73 2.16 3.15
CA CYS A 41 5.95 2.48 1.74
C CYS A 41 6.81 3.77 1.64
N PRO A 42 7.96 3.76 0.94
CA PRO A 42 8.75 4.95 0.67
C PRO A 42 7.97 6.02 -0.10
N ALA A 43 8.23 7.30 0.17
CA ALA A 43 7.51 8.43 -0.45
C ALA A 43 7.51 8.36 -1.99
N ASP A 44 8.67 8.11 -2.61
CA ASP A 44 8.79 7.98 -4.06
C ASP A 44 7.89 6.89 -4.64
N LEU A 45 7.73 5.77 -3.93
CA LEU A 45 6.84 4.68 -4.32
C LEU A 45 5.37 5.06 -4.13
N ARG A 46 5.01 5.83 -3.10
CA ARG A 46 3.64 6.34 -2.92
C ARG A 46 3.20 7.17 -4.12
N HIS A 47 4.06 8.08 -4.58
CA HIS A 47 3.79 8.89 -5.78
C HIS A 47 3.67 8.05 -7.05
N LYS A 48 4.53 7.03 -7.23
CA LYS A 48 4.45 6.12 -8.38
C LYS A 48 3.15 5.32 -8.38
N ILE A 49 2.74 4.77 -7.23
CA ILE A 49 1.49 4.02 -7.09
C ILE A 49 0.30 4.92 -7.39
N ALA A 50 0.24 6.10 -6.77
CA ALA A 50 -0.81 7.09 -6.99
C ALA A 50 -0.94 7.46 -8.47
N LYS A 51 0.18 7.69 -9.15
CA LYS A 51 0.22 7.98 -10.58
C LYS A 51 -0.30 6.83 -11.45
N VAL A 52 0.06 5.58 -11.13
CA VAL A 52 -0.40 4.41 -11.90
C VAL A 52 -1.89 4.13 -11.68
N LEU A 53 -2.38 4.38 -10.47
CA LEU A 53 -3.78 4.17 -10.11
C LEU A 53 -4.68 5.38 -10.42
N ASP A 54 -4.10 6.48 -10.92
CA ASP A 54 -4.78 7.76 -11.20
C ASP A 54 -5.62 8.28 -10.00
N VAL A 55 -5.02 8.21 -8.82
CA VAL A 55 -5.61 8.70 -7.56
C VAL A 55 -4.63 9.59 -6.82
N SER A 56 -5.12 10.39 -5.88
CA SER A 56 -4.25 11.21 -5.02
C SER A 56 -3.43 10.34 -4.05
N VAL A 57 -2.24 10.83 -3.68
CA VAL A 57 -1.41 10.16 -2.66
C VAL A 57 -2.14 10.13 -1.32
N ASP A 58 -2.84 11.21 -0.96
CA ASP A 58 -3.57 11.32 0.30
C ASP A 58 -4.74 10.33 0.41
N GLU A 59 -5.35 9.96 -0.73
CA GLU A 59 -6.40 8.93 -0.75
C GLU A 59 -5.84 7.52 -0.48
N LEU A 60 -4.64 7.21 -0.96
CA LEU A 60 -3.98 5.91 -0.73
C LEU A 60 -3.23 5.84 0.60
N PHE A 61 -2.72 6.98 1.07
CA PHE A 61 -1.85 7.12 2.24
C PHE A 61 -2.33 8.31 3.09
N PRO A 62 -3.49 8.19 3.77
CA PRO A 62 -4.05 9.29 4.55
C PRO A 62 -3.15 9.68 5.73
N ALA A 63 -3.38 10.87 6.28
CA ALA A 63 -2.70 11.32 7.50
C ALA A 63 -2.89 10.27 8.62
N GLY A 64 -1.81 9.94 9.33
CA GLY A 64 -1.82 8.85 10.32
C GLY A 64 -1.48 7.47 9.76
N PHE A 65 -1.29 7.31 8.44
CA PHE A 65 -0.97 6.01 7.83
C PHE A 65 0.31 5.40 8.38
N ASP A 66 1.33 6.22 8.64
CA ASP A 66 2.61 5.74 9.17
C ASP A 66 2.47 5.28 10.63
N GLU A 67 1.68 5.99 11.43
CA GLU A 67 1.35 5.66 12.82
C GLU A 67 0.51 4.39 12.92
N GLU A 68 -0.45 4.21 12.01
CA GLU A 68 -1.29 3.02 11.93
C GLU A 68 -0.49 1.79 11.47
N ALA A 69 0.36 1.95 10.45
CA ALA A 69 1.29 0.91 10.04
C ALA A 69 2.21 0.50 11.19
N GLU A 70 2.70 1.46 11.98
CA GLU A 70 3.53 1.19 13.15
C GLU A 70 2.75 0.50 14.29
N ARG A 71 1.48 0.85 14.49
CA ARG A 71 0.58 0.15 15.44
C ARG A 71 0.40 -1.30 15.06
N LEU A 72 0.03 -1.56 13.80
CA LEU A 72 -0.17 -2.90 13.25
C LEU A 72 1.12 -3.73 13.33
N ARG A 73 2.28 -3.13 13.09
CA ARG A 73 3.58 -3.80 13.25
C ARG A 73 3.84 -4.22 14.71
N LYS A 74 3.50 -3.37 15.68
CA LYS A 74 3.75 -3.65 17.11
C LYS A 74 2.76 -4.65 17.72
N HIS A 75 1.53 -4.71 17.22
CA HIS A 75 0.45 -5.53 17.79
C HIS A 75 0.03 -6.71 16.91
N GLY A 76 0.57 -6.81 15.69
CA GLY A 76 0.18 -7.79 14.67
C GLY A 76 0.80 -9.18 14.77
N ASP A 77 1.40 -9.52 15.92
CA ASP A 77 1.73 -10.91 16.28
C ASP A 77 0.62 -11.50 17.16
N VAL A 78 -0.61 -11.59 16.63
CA VAL A 78 -1.61 -12.53 17.12
C VAL A 78 -2.28 -13.15 15.90
N TRP A 79 -2.04 -14.45 15.75
CA TRP A 79 -2.27 -15.31 14.59
C TRP A 79 -3.71 -15.29 14.04
#